data_AF-A0A3N0VDJ6-F1
#
_entry.id   AF-A0A3N0VDJ6-F1
#
_cell.length_a   1.000
_cell.length_b   1.000
_cell.length_c   1.000
_cell.angle_alpha   90.00
_cell.angle_beta   90.00
_cell.angle_gamma   90.00
#
_symmetry.space_group_name_H-M   'P 1'
#
loop_
_entity.id
_entity.type
_entity.pdbx_description
1 polymer ?
#
loop_
_entity_poly.entity_id
_entity_poly.type
_entity_poly.pdbx_seq_one_letter_code
_entity_poly.pdbx_strand_id
1 'polypeptide(L)'
;MSNLLMRYGIALSLLAVLGLAPLLLTRLHSESAPTPAKIAPVEVTIPEAEPEDPSGTSREYVYYPDGGFYYAPRTKTWFWQADGRWQYGLSLPERYWDASGYGVNLRLRTDLPYLEHERVFAHYQELQQLLAYHQDAASARAP
;
A
#
# COMPACT_ATOMS: atom_id res chain seq x y z
N MET A 1 -10.37 35.55 20.69
CA MET A 1 -9.49 35.07 21.78
C MET A 1 -8.65 33.95 21.20
N SER A 2 -7.42 34.28 20.80
CA SER A 2 -6.48 33.39 20.14
C SER A 2 -5.50 32.84 21.17
N ASN A 3 -5.31 31.52 21.20
CA ASN A 3 -4.05 30.84 21.52
C ASN A 3 -4.26 29.33 21.57
N LEU A 4 -3.58 28.60 20.67
CA LEU A 4 -2.88 27.37 21.05
C LEU A 4 -1.76 27.07 20.05
N LEU A 5 -0.73 27.90 20.14
CA LEU A 5 0.59 27.72 19.55
C LEU A 5 1.39 26.81 20.50
N MET A 6 1.54 25.51 20.20
CA MET A 6 2.53 24.57 20.78
C MET A 6 2.14 23.16 20.30
N ARG A 7 2.81 22.51 19.34
CA ARG A 7 4.18 22.02 19.43
C ARG A 7 4.62 21.47 18.07
N TYR A 8 5.37 22.26 17.33
CA TYR A 8 6.26 21.76 16.28
C TYR A 8 7.51 21.21 16.97
N GLY A 9 7.66 19.88 16.98
CA GLY A 9 8.87 19.19 17.44
C GLY A 9 9.72 18.78 16.25
N ILE A 10 10.48 19.73 15.70
CA ILE A 10 11.57 19.45 14.76
C ILE A 10 12.74 18.91 15.59
N ALA A 11 13.14 17.65 15.37
CA ALA A 11 14.41 17.12 15.85
C ALA A 11 15.28 16.79 14.62
N LEU A 12 15.98 17.81 14.14
CA LEU A 12 17.10 17.71 13.23
C LEU A 12 18.35 17.58 14.10
N SER A 13 18.98 16.40 14.14
CA SER A 13 20.31 16.23 14.75
C SER A 13 21.29 15.74 13.69
N LEU A 14 22.27 16.60 13.40
CA LEU A 14 23.38 16.39 12.49
C LEU A 14 24.61 15.80 13.23
N LEU A 15 25.18 14.75 12.64
CA LEU A 15 26.60 14.50 12.30
C LEU A 15 27.72 14.31 13.36
N ALA A 16 28.57 13.32 13.01
CA ALA A 16 29.96 13.01 13.43
C ALA A 16 30.11 12.27 14.78
N VAL A 17 30.86 11.17 14.90
CA VAL A 17 32.32 11.04 14.66
C VAL A 17 32.73 9.56 14.40
N LEU A 18 33.71 9.38 13.51
CA LEU A 18 34.49 8.17 13.18
C LEU A 18 35.20 7.52 14.41
N GLY A 19 35.33 6.19 14.43
CA GLY A 19 36.28 5.48 15.32
C GLY A 19 36.45 3.98 15.01
N LEU A 20 37.58 3.63 14.38
CA LEU A 20 38.17 2.30 14.11
C LEU A 20 38.08 1.31 15.30
N ALA A 21 37.56 0.07 15.14
CA ALA A 21 38.27 -1.20 14.79
C ALA A 21 38.88 -1.98 16.00
N PRO A 22 39.28 -3.27 15.94
CA PRO A 22 38.74 -4.48 15.29
C PRO A 22 38.85 -5.76 16.21
N LEU A 23 38.72 -6.99 15.64
CA LEU A 23 39.29 -8.30 16.09
C LEU A 23 38.57 -9.03 17.26
N LEU A 24 38.19 -10.31 17.27
CA LEU A 24 38.69 -11.55 16.62
C LEU A 24 37.64 -12.70 16.69
N LEU A 25 37.64 -13.53 15.63
CA LEU A 25 37.36 -14.99 15.52
C LEU A 25 36.03 -15.56 16.07
N THR A 26 35.24 -16.28 15.25
CA THR A 26 35.58 -17.66 14.82
C THR A 26 35.27 -17.94 13.36
N ARG A 27 36.31 -18.39 12.64
CA ARG A 27 36.26 -19.16 11.38
C ARG A 27 35.63 -20.53 11.61
N LEU A 28 34.77 -20.96 10.69
CA LEU A 28 34.79 -22.28 10.02
C LEU A 28 34.23 -22.04 8.61
N HIS A 29 35.04 -21.57 7.66
CA HIS A 29 35.59 -22.41 6.59
C HIS A 29 34.71 -23.59 6.19
N SER A 30 33.94 -23.42 5.12
CA SER A 30 33.90 -24.41 4.05
C SER A 30 34.14 -23.70 2.73
N GLU A 31 35.16 -24.21 2.07
CA GLU A 31 35.85 -23.75 0.88
C GLU A 31 35.11 -24.20 -0.39
N SER A 32 35.10 -23.35 -1.41
CA SER A 32 35.48 -23.75 -2.78
C SER A 32 35.41 -22.53 -3.70
N ALA A 33 36.57 -21.95 -3.98
CA ALA A 33 36.76 -21.16 -5.19
C ALA A 33 37.13 -22.12 -6.35
N PRO A 34 36.82 -21.74 -7.59
CA PRO A 34 37.95 -21.33 -8.43
C PRO A 34 37.68 -20.04 -9.22
N THR A 35 38.66 -19.14 -9.17
CA THR A 35 38.94 -18.01 -10.10
C THR A 35 39.33 -18.55 -11.50
N PRO A 36 39.63 -17.74 -12.55
CA PRO A 36 39.12 -16.44 -13.03
C PRO A 36 38.65 -16.53 -14.51
N ALA A 37 37.58 -15.83 -14.92
CA ALA A 37 37.30 -15.64 -16.35
C ALA A 37 36.91 -14.20 -16.69
N LYS A 38 37.87 -13.58 -17.39
CA LYS A 38 37.81 -12.41 -18.27
C LYS A 38 36.48 -12.28 -19.04
N ILE A 39 36.03 -11.03 -19.16
CA ILE A 39 34.82 -10.52 -19.83
C ILE A 39 34.52 -11.21 -21.17
N ALA A 40 33.29 -11.69 -21.33
CA ALA A 40 32.57 -11.80 -22.61
C ALA A 40 31.18 -11.14 -22.42
N PRO A 41 30.64 -10.40 -23.41
CA PRO A 41 29.32 -9.81 -23.29
C PRO A 41 28.29 -10.95 -23.36
N VAL A 42 27.86 -11.43 -22.19
CA VAL A 42 26.71 -12.33 -22.12
C VAL A 42 25.46 -11.50 -22.36
N GLU A 43 25.03 -11.56 -23.61
CA GLU A 43 23.66 -11.44 -24.06
C GLU A 43 22.69 -11.75 -22.91
N VAL A 44 21.97 -10.72 -22.47
CA VAL A 44 20.86 -10.89 -21.53
C VAL A 44 19.80 -11.64 -22.31
N THR A 45 19.88 -12.98 -22.29
CA THR A 45 18.71 -13.82 -22.45
C THR A 45 17.80 -13.42 -21.31
N ILE A 46 16.88 -12.51 -21.58
CA ILE A 46 15.69 -12.31 -20.76
C ILE A 46 15.09 -13.72 -20.68
N PRO A 47 15.08 -14.40 -19.51
CA PRO A 47 14.24 -15.57 -19.39
C PRO A 47 12.85 -15.04 -19.67
N GLU A 48 12.30 -15.47 -20.81
CA GLU A 48 10.96 -15.21 -21.29
C GLU A 48 10.06 -15.02 -20.08
N ALA A 49 9.75 -13.76 -19.79
CA ALA A 49 8.85 -13.42 -18.71
C ALA A 49 7.55 -14.12 -19.09
N GLU A 50 7.21 -15.12 -18.30
CA GLU A 50 5.98 -15.89 -18.42
C GLU A 50 4.82 -14.94 -18.71
N PRO A 51 3.94 -15.31 -19.64
CA PRO A 51 3.09 -14.40 -20.38
C PRO A 51 2.43 -13.41 -19.44
N GLU A 52 2.63 -12.12 -19.71
CA GLU A 52 1.73 -11.07 -19.24
C GLU A 52 0.31 -11.56 -19.47
N ASP A 53 -0.41 -11.97 -18.43
CA ASP A 53 -1.74 -12.58 -18.54
C ASP A 53 -2.65 -11.60 -19.28
N PRO A 54 -2.97 -11.81 -20.57
CA PRO A 54 -3.79 -10.89 -21.34
C PRO A 54 -5.28 -11.12 -21.05
N SER A 55 -5.62 -11.98 -20.08
CA SER A 55 -6.99 -12.20 -19.71
C SER A 55 -7.48 -10.98 -18.94
N GLY A 56 -8.46 -10.27 -19.49
CA GLY A 56 -9.23 -9.26 -18.77
C GLY A 56 -10.10 -9.88 -17.67
N THR A 57 -9.54 -10.77 -16.84
CA THR A 57 -10.15 -11.51 -15.76
C THR A 57 -10.40 -10.58 -14.59
N SER A 58 -11.65 -10.46 -14.20
CA SER A 58 -12.02 -9.68 -13.02
C SER A 58 -11.43 -10.29 -11.76
N ARG A 59 -10.79 -9.50 -10.92
CA ARG A 59 -10.35 -9.82 -9.57
C ARG A 59 -11.35 -9.28 -8.55
N GLU A 60 -11.59 -10.05 -7.51
CA GLU A 60 -12.50 -9.68 -6.42
C GLU A 60 -11.75 -8.95 -5.31
N TYR A 61 -12.33 -7.83 -4.88
CA TYR A 61 -11.84 -6.99 -3.78
C TYR A 61 -12.99 -6.65 -2.85
N VAL A 62 -12.66 -6.32 -1.61
CA VAL A 62 -13.54 -5.61 -0.68
C VAL A 62 -12.98 -4.20 -0.55
N TYR A 63 -13.78 -3.20 -0.89
CA TYR A 63 -13.44 -1.78 -0.73
C TYR A 63 -14.10 -1.22 0.52
N TYR A 64 -13.34 -0.46 1.31
CA TYR A 64 -13.80 0.17 2.53
C TYR A 64 -13.90 1.67 2.31
N PRO A 65 -15.11 2.23 2.07
CA PRO A 65 -15.28 3.62 1.64
C PRO A 65 -14.79 4.64 2.68
N ASP A 66 -14.96 4.34 3.96
CA ASP A 66 -14.61 5.26 5.06
C ASP A 66 -13.10 5.48 5.17
N GLY A 67 -12.31 4.50 4.78
CA GLY A 67 -10.85 4.56 4.83
C GLY A 67 -10.14 4.55 3.47
N GLY A 68 -10.89 4.39 2.37
CA GLY A 68 -10.35 4.38 1.02
C GLY A 68 -9.38 3.22 0.73
N PHE A 69 -9.45 2.11 1.47
CA PHE A 69 -8.56 0.97 1.31
C PHE A 69 -9.27 -0.29 0.79
N TYR A 70 -8.47 -1.25 0.33
CA TYR A 70 -8.94 -2.48 -0.29
C TYR A 70 -8.41 -3.70 0.45
N TYR A 71 -9.20 -4.77 0.44
CA TYR A 71 -8.78 -6.11 0.81
C TYR A 71 -9.00 -7.05 -0.36
N ALA A 72 -7.99 -7.83 -0.72
CA ALA A 72 -8.05 -8.88 -1.73
C ALA A 72 -8.21 -10.24 -1.03
N PRO A 73 -9.43 -10.84 -1.01
CA PRO A 73 -9.67 -12.07 -0.26
C PRO A 73 -8.84 -13.26 -0.75
N ARG A 74 -8.59 -13.32 -2.06
CA ARG A 74 -7.82 -14.40 -2.71
C ARG A 74 -6.38 -14.47 -2.21
N THR A 75 -5.72 -13.32 -2.09
CA THR A 75 -4.31 -13.22 -1.66
C THR A 75 -4.16 -12.83 -0.19
N LYS A 76 -5.28 -12.55 0.50
CA LYS A 76 -5.33 -12.03 1.87
C LYS A 76 -4.47 -10.78 2.04
N THR A 77 -4.52 -9.91 1.05
CA THR A 77 -3.67 -8.71 0.97
C THR A 77 -4.52 -7.45 1.16
N TRP A 78 -4.06 -6.58 2.04
CA TRP A 78 -4.57 -5.23 2.22
C TRP A 78 -3.80 -4.27 1.32
N PHE A 79 -4.50 -3.26 0.80
CA PHE A 79 -3.95 -2.14 0.05
C PHE A 79 -4.49 -0.85 0.65
N TRP A 80 -3.61 0.01 1.15
CA TRP A 80 -4.00 1.26 1.81
C TRP A 80 -3.05 2.39 1.44
N GLN A 81 -3.48 3.64 1.64
CA GLN A 81 -2.59 4.79 1.51
C GLN A 81 -1.97 5.17 2.85
N ALA A 82 -0.65 5.38 2.85
CA ALA A 82 0.11 5.99 3.95
C ALA A 82 1.03 7.06 3.37
N ASP A 83 1.00 8.26 3.94
CA ASP A 83 1.88 9.38 3.53
C ASP A 83 1.80 9.68 2.02
N GLY A 84 0.60 9.61 1.45
CA GLY A 84 0.35 9.83 0.02
C GLY A 84 0.85 8.72 -0.90
N ARG A 85 1.27 7.57 -0.35
CA ARG A 85 1.77 6.42 -1.10
C ARG A 85 0.93 5.18 -0.85
N TRP A 86 0.71 4.41 -1.89
CA TRP A 86 0.07 3.10 -1.78
C TRP A 86 1.02 2.09 -1.16
N GLN A 87 0.53 1.42 -0.12
CA GLN A 87 1.20 0.35 0.61
C GLN A 87 0.35 -0.92 0.51
N TYR A 88 0.99 -2.08 0.72
CA TYR A 88 0.30 -3.36 0.76
C TYR A 88 0.91 -4.31 1.79
N GLY A 89 0.13 -5.28 2.26
CA GLY A 89 0.57 -6.20 3.31
C GLY A 89 -0.51 -7.19 3.74
N LEU A 90 -0.13 -8.17 4.56
CA LEU A 90 -1.04 -9.21 5.05
C LEU A 90 -1.97 -8.72 6.17
N SER A 91 -1.64 -7.60 6.81
CA SER A 91 -2.44 -6.98 7.85
C SER A 91 -2.65 -5.50 7.56
N LEU A 92 -3.84 -5.01 7.91
CA LEU A 92 -4.12 -3.60 7.94
C LEU A 92 -3.53 -2.99 9.23
N PRO A 93 -2.74 -1.91 9.16
CA PRO A 93 -2.25 -1.24 10.36
C PRO A 93 -3.40 -0.77 11.26
N GLU A 94 -3.20 -0.86 12.59
CA GLU A 94 -4.24 -0.61 13.61
C GLU A 94 -4.94 0.73 13.48
N ARG A 95 -4.20 1.79 13.09
CA ARG A 95 -4.74 3.13 12.85
C ARG A 95 -5.88 3.21 11.80
N TYR A 96 -6.13 2.15 11.04
CA TYR A 96 -7.18 2.10 10.03
C TYR A 96 -8.35 1.16 10.40
N TRP A 97 -8.30 0.48 11.54
CA TRP A 97 -9.30 -0.53 11.90
C TRP A 97 -10.70 0.07 12.09
N ASP A 98 -10.81 1.27 12.65
CA ASP A 98 -12.11 1.94 12.84
C ASP A 98 -12.84 2.19 11.51
N ALA A 99 -12.07 2.44 10.44
CA ALA A 99 -12.61 2.64 9.09
C ALA A 99 -12.87 1.34 8.32
N SER A 100 -12.66 0.16 8.94
CA SER A 100 -12.86 -1.15 8.33
C SER A 100 -14.20 -1.81 8.69
N GLY A 101 -15.11 -1.06 9.33
CA GLY A 101 -16.39 -1.57 9.82
C GLY A 101 -17.37 -1.99 8.72
N TYR A 102 -17.34 -1.35 7.54
CA TYR A 102 -18.22 -1.65 6.42
C TYR A 102 -17.44 -1.74 5.10
N GLY A 103 -17.48 -2.91 4.47
CA GLY A 103 -16.83 -3.18 3.19
C GLY A 103 -17.82 -3.52 2.09
N VAL A 104 -17.51 -3.10 0.86
CA VAL A 104 -18.30 -3.36 -0.33
C VAL A 104 -17.53 -4.25 -1.30
N ASN A 105 -18.16 -5.32 -1.77
CA ASN A 105 -17.55 -6.21 -2.75
C ASN A 105 -17.43 -5.51 -4.12
N LEU A 106 -16.24 -5.55 -4.70
CA LEU A 106 -15.90 -5.00 -5.99
C LEU A 106 -15.25 -6.05 -6.88
N ARG A 107 -15.43 -5.87 -8.20
CA ARG A 107 -14.72 -6.62 -9.22
C ARG A 107 -13.97 -5.64 -10.10
N LEU A 108 -12.65 -5.74 -10.13
CA LEU A 108 -11.77 -4.87 -10.93
C LEU A 108 -11.03 -5.69 -11.98
N ARG A 109 -10.64 -5.09 -13.11
CA ARG A 109 -9.92 -5.81 -14.19
C ARG A 109 -8.41 -5.60 -14.07
N THR A 110 -7.93 -5.52 -12.84
CA THR A 110 -6.54 -5.30 -12.50
C THR A 110 -6.21 -6.08 -11.23
N ASP A 111 -4.96 -6.50 -11.10
CA ASP A 111 -4.42 -7.09 -9.88
C ASP A 111 -4.07 -6.03 -8.82
N LEU A 112 -4.00 -4.75 -9.22
CA LEU A 112 -3.64 -3.63 -8.37
C LEU A 112 -4.84 -2.69 -8.23
N PRO A 113 -5.63 -2.80 -7.13
CA PRO A 113 -6.91 -2.09 -7.02
C PRO A 113 -6.73 -0.57 -7.03
N TYR A 114 -5.56 -0.08 -6.61
CA TYR A 114 -5.26 1.34 -6.57
C TYR A 114 -5.14 2.01 -7.94
N LEU A 115 -4.95 1.24 -9.02
CA LEU A 115 -4.93 1.80 -10.38
C LEU A 115 -6.30 2.35 -10.79
N GLU A 116 -7.38 1.82 -10.21
CA GLU A 116 -8.74 2.29 -10.44
C GLU A 116 -9.29 3.11 -9.26
N HIS A 117 -8.43 3.50 -8.30
CA HIS A 117 -8.87 4.11 -7.05
C HIS A 117 -9.69 5.38 -7.27
N GLU A 118 -9.18 6.32 -8.06
CA GLU A 118 -9.87 7.60 -8.31
C GLU A 118 -11.30 7.39 -8.83
N ARG A 119 -11.48 6.42 -9.73
CA ARG A 119 -12.79 6.07 -10.29
C ARG A 119 -13.72 5.47 -9.23
N VAL A 120 -13.21 4.53 -8.43
CA VAL A 120 -13.99 3.87 -7.37
C VAL A 120 -14.34 4.87 -6.27
N PHE A 121 -13.36 5.66 -5.82
CA PHE A 121 -13.53 6.66 -4.79
C PHE A 121 -14.59 7.70 -5.17
N ALA A 122 -14.48 8.28 -6.37
CA ALA A 122 -15.47 9.25 -6.88
C ALA A 122 -16.89 8.68 -6.89
N HIS A 123 -17.05 7.44 -7.34
CA HIS A 123 -18.36 6.77 -7.38
C HIS A 123 -18.99 6.61 -5.99
N TYR A 124 -18.21 6.20 -4.98
CA TYR A 124 -18.73 6.04 -3.62
C TYR A 124 -18.97 7.37 -2.91
N GLN A 125 -18.15 8.38 -3.17
CA GLN A 125 -18.40 9.73 -2.65
C GLN A 125 -19.71 10.30 -3.17
N GLU A 126 -19.98 10.17 -4.47
CA GLU A 126 -21.25 10.59 -5.06
C GLU A 126 -22.44 9.83 -4.44
N LEU A 127 -22.32 8.51 -4.28
CA LEU A 127 -23.36 7.70 -3.65
C LEU A 127 -23.64 8.12 -2.20
N GLN A 128 -22.59 8.40 -1.43
CA GLN A 128 -22.72 8.89 -0.04
C GLN A 128 -23.43 10.24 0.00
N GLN A 129 -23.10 11.16 -0.91
CA GLN A 129 -23.75 12.47 -1.02
C GLN A 129 -25.23 12.34 -1.38
N LEU A 130 -25.57 11.47 -2.32
CA LEU A 130 -26.97 11.21 -2.71
C LEU A 130 -27.78 10.62 -1.55
N LEU A 131 -27.21 9.67 -0.81
CA LEU A 131 -27.87 9.09 0.36
C LEU A 131 -28.12 10.15 1.46
N ALA A 132 -27.13 11.00 1.74
CA ALA A 132 -27.28 12.10 2.69
C ALA A 132 -28.40 13.06 2.25
N TYR A 133 -28.42 13.45 0.98
CA TYR A 133 -29.47 14.32 0.43
C TYR A 133 -30.88 13.74 0.63
N HIS A 134 -31.06 12.44 0.38
CA HIS A 134 -32.36 11.79 0.56
C HIS A 134 -32.77 11.70 2.03
N GLN A 135 -31.82 11.49 2.94
CA GLN A 135 -32.09 11.46 4.39
C GLN A 135 -32.52 12.83 4.90
N ASP A 136 -31.86 13.90 4.48
CA ASP A 136 -32.21 15.27 4.85
C ASP A 136 -33.59 15.66 4.32
N ALA A 137 -33.87 15.33 3.06
CA ALA A 137 -35.17 15.58 2.43
C ALA A 137 -36.33 14.81 3.11
N ALA A 138 -36.07 13.59 3.59
CA ALA A 138 -37.03 12.82 4.37
C ALA A 138 -37.26 13.43 5.76
N SER A 139 -36.18 13.85 6.42
CA SER A 139 -36.22 14.45 7.77
C SER A 139 -36.96 15.79 7.77
N ALA A 140 -36.78 16.60 6.72
CA ALA A 140 -37.48 17.88 6.56
C ALA A 140 -39.00 17.75 6.28
N ARG A 141 -39.47 16.55 5.90
CA ARG A 141 -40.89 16.26 5.64
C ARG A 141 -41.61 15.60 6.82
N ALA A 142 -40.88 15.18 7.86
CA ALA A 142 -41.48 14.62 9.06
C ALA A 142 -42.03 15.77 9.95
N PRO A 143 -43.33 15.75 10.32
CA PRO A 143 -43.95 16.78 11.15
C PRO A 143 -43.57 16.70 12.65
#